data_AF-A0A9Q9A1S6-F1
#
_entry.id   AF-A0A9Q9A1S6-F1
#
_cell.length_a   1.000
_cell.length_b   1.000
_cell.length_c   1.000
_cell.angle_alpha   90.00
_cell.angle_beta   90.00
_cell.angle_gamma   90.00
#
_symmetry.space_group_name_H-M   'P 1'
#
loop_
_entity.id
_entity.type
_entity.pdbx_description
1 polymer ?
#
loop_
_entity_poly.entity_id
_entity_poly.type
_entity_poly.pdbx_seq_one_letter_code
_entity_poly.pdbx_strand_id
1 'polypeptide(L)'
;MERIASSSLHILQRPRIAPPQQMGGLIKFGLTHAIEAKGEVAFASRGSRSLEGWTLGFAQVQRHDTRWTVYRGTTAADGSVFEQNARPPARTQQACFDGDKPGAIWYFDQYRMCWLQSRPNDVYKRFVVDLPDVPGGGSPFEVFHQDVPAAGVQVFVMNGKTKAMNYLAAAQTEIAFCTALIARDPAGQPHFLQSFYWTIRWQYRFARLPGTMQFRASEVAGGVAATVSKVIKGAPPERRLAELLKGGQPTTCTILGRRALAKPHLTETADWRDFDVRR
;
A
#
# COMPACT_ATOMS: atom_id res chain seq x y z
N MET A 1 22.43 -16.19 -21.35
CA MET A 1 21.21 -15.80 -20.61
C MET A 1 20.44 -17.06 -20.28
N GLU A 2 20.37 -17.37 -18.99
CA GLU A 2 19.51 -18.43 -18.47
C GLU A 2 18.05 -18.07 -18.77
N ARG A 3 17.28 -19.05 -19.23
CA ARG A 3 15.90 -18.79 -19.65
C ARG A 3 14.97 -19.27 -18.57
N ILE A 4 14.12 -18.37 -18.09
CA ILE A 4 12.96 -18.74 -17.28
C ILE A 4 12.07 -19.64 -18.15
N ALA A 5 11.86 -20.88 -17.71
CA ALA A 5 11.06 -21.87 -18.44
C ALA A 5 9.57 -21.58 -18.26
N SER A 6 9.15 -21.31 -17.03
CA SER A 6 7.77 -21.00 -16.69
C SER A 6 7.71 -20.11 -15.44
N SER A 7 6.60 -19.39 -15.33
CA SER A 7 6.24 -18.65 -14.13
C SER A 7 4.73 -18.66 -13.94
N SER A 8 4.27 -18.82 -12.71
CA SER A 8 2.88 -18.69 -12.29
C SER A 8 2.78 -17.73 -11.11
N LEU A 9 1.61 -17.09 -10.99
CA LEU A 9 1.30 -16.14 -9.93
C LEU A 9 -0.15 -16.39 -9.55
N HIS A 10 -0.36 -16.71 -8.28
CA HIS A 10 -1.64 -17.06 -7.70
C HIS A 10 -2.01 -16.03 -6.63
N ILE A 11 -3.20 -15.45 -6.73
CA ILE A 11 -3.78 -14.66 -5.63
C ILE A 11 -4.38 -15.67 -4.64
N LEU A 12 -3.75 -15.80 -3.47
CA LEU A 12 -4.18 -16.75 -2.44
C LEU A 12 -5.33 -16.19 -1.59
N GLN A 13 -5.21 -14.91 -1.23
CA GLN A 13 -6.20 -14.20 -0.41
C GLN A 13 -6.41 -12.81 -0.99
N ARG A 14 -7.68 -12.46 -1.25
CA ARG A 14 -8.05 -11.09 -1.61
C ARG A 14 -8.18 -10.24 -0.34
N PRO A 15 -7.77 -8.97 -0.37
CA PRO A 15 -7.88 -8.09 0.79
C PRO A 15 -9.34 -7.84 1.13
N ARG A 16 -9.63 -7.71 2.43
CA ARG A 16 -10.97 -7.40 2.92
C ARG A 16 -10.89 -6.22 3.87
N ILE A 17 -11.70 -5.19 3.62
CA ILE A 17 -11.74 -4.00 4.47
C ILE A 17 -12.25 -4.36 5.88
N ALA A 18 -11.60 -3.83 6.91
CA ALA A 18 -12.12 -3.81 8.27
C ALA A 18 -12.93 -2.54 8.52
N PRO A 19 -13.99 -2.60 9.35
CA PRO A 19 -14.60 -1.40 9.90
C PRO A 19 -13.55 -0.53 10.63
N PRO A 20 -13.65 0.81 10.57
CA PRO A 20 -12.72 1.69 11.25
C PRO A 20 -12.79 1.50 12.76
N GLN A 21 -11.62 1.53 13.41
CA GLN A 21 -11.51 1.40 14.86
C GLN A 21 -11.01 2.71 15.45
N GLN A 22 -11.68 3.20 16.48
CA GLN A 22 -11.19 4.32 17.26
C GLN A 22 -10.15 3.83 18.28
N MET A 23 -8.95 4.43 18.25
CA MET A 23 -7.87 4.16 19.18
C MET A 23 -7.37 5.49 19.75
N GLY A 24 -7.89 5.88 20.91
CA GLY A 24 -7.61 7.18 21.52
C GLY A 24 -8.07 8.33 20.62
N GLY A 25 -7.14 9.23 20.27
CA GLY A 25 -7.37 10.39 19.40
C GLY A 25 -7.39 10.10 17.90
N LEU A 26 -7.34 8.83 17.48
CA LEU A 26 -7.27 8.43 16.06
C LEU A 26 -8.43 7.51 15.67
N ILE A 27 -8.94 7.66 14.45
CA ILE A 27 -9.63 6.58 13.72
C ILE A 27 -8.61 5.86 12.86
N LYS A 28 -8.49 4.54 13.02
CA LYS A 28 -7.67 3.67 12.17
C LYS A 28 -8.52 2.95 11.13
N PHE A 29 -8.05 2.98 9.90
CA PHE A 29 -8.52 2.16 8.79
C PHE A 29 -7.54 1.02 8.56
N GLY A 30 -8.06 -0.17 8.32
CA GLY A 30 -7.25 -1.36 8.08
C GLY A 30 -8.02 -2.45 7.35
N LEU A 31 -7.43 -3.64 7.34
CA LEU A 31 -7.97 -4.82 6.69
C LEU A 31 -8.27 -5.93 7.70
N THR A 32 -9.35 -6.67 7.46
CA THR A 32 -9.60 -7.95 8.15
C THR A 32 -8.79 -9.08 7.52
N HIS A 33 -8.58 -9.04 6.20
CA HIS A 33 -7.70 -9.96 5.49
C HIS A 33 -6.66 -9.19 4.68
N ALA A 34 -5.40 -9.63 4.76
CA ALA A 34 -4.31 -9.17 3.90
C ALA A 34 -4.57 -9.51 2.42
N ILE A 35 -3.91 -8.82 1.50
CA ILE A 35 -3.66 -9.40 0.17
C ILE A 35 -2.56 -10.45 0.35
N GLU A 36 -2.73 -11.64 -0.22
CA GLU A 36 -1.67 -12.66 -0.27
C GLU A 36 -1.54 -13.21 -1.68
N ALA A 37 -0.30 -13.37 -2.14
CA ALA A 37 0.01 -13.96 -3.43
C ALA A 37 1.21 -14.91 -3.33
N LYS A 38 1.23 -15.92 -4.21
CA LYS A 38 2.34 -16.85 -4.41
C LYS A 38 2.84 -16.73 -5.84
N GLY A 39 4.14 -16.60 -6.01
CA GLY A 39 4.82 -16.73 -7.30
C GLY A 39 5.59 -18.04 -7.35
N GLU A 40 5.50 -18.76 -8.45
CA GLU A 40 6.30 -19.96 -8.71
C GLU A 40 7.09 -19.75 -10.00
N VAL A 41 8.39 -20.06 -10.00
CA VAL A 41 9.26 -19.86 -11.16
C VAL A 41 10.14 -21.07 -11.38
N ALA A 42 10.10 -21.62 -12.58
CA ALA A 42 11.01 -22.66 -13.02
C ALA A 42 12.01 -22.10 -14.03
N PHE A 43 13.28 -22.43 -13.86
CA PHE A 43 14.34 -22.10 -14.80
C PHE A 43 14.60 -23.29 -15.73
N ALA A 44 14.83 -23.02 -17.01
CA ALA A 44 15.07 -24.06 -17.99
C ALA A 44 16.40 -24.77 -17.68
N SER A 45 16.37 -26.09 -17.55
CA SER A 45 17.57 -26.91 -17.47
C SER A 45 18.33 -26.86 -18.80
N ARG A 46 19.37 -26.04 -18.87
CA ARG A 46 20.36 -26.13 -19.95
C ARG A 46 21.74 -26.39 -19.34
N GLY A 47 21.91 -27.59 -18.80
CA GLY A 47 23.17 -28.09 -18.25
C GLY A 47 23.48 -27.58 -16.84
N SER A 48 24.73 -27.78 -16.41
CA SER A 48 25.31 -27.40 -15.11
C SER A 48 25.42 -25.88 -14.87
N ARG A 49 24.55 -25.08 -15.48
CA ARG A 49 24.60 -23.63 -15.33
C ARG A 49 23.98 -23.25 -13.99
N SER A 50 24.72 -22.39 -13.30
CA SER A 50 24.40 -21.89 -11.98
C SER A 50 23.36 -20.79 -12.05
N LEU A 51 22.42 -20.82 -11.11
CA LEU A 51 21.52 -19.71 -10.81
C LEU A 51 22.16 -18.69 -9.83
N GLU A 52 23.44 -18.84 -9.50
CA GLU A 52 24.15 -17.93 -8.60
C GLU A 52 24.02 -16.47 -9.06
N GLY A 53 23.72 -15.60 -8.11
CA GLY A 53 23.54 -14.16 -8.33
C GLY A 53 22.17 -13.76 -8.88
N TRP A 54 21.29 -14.71 -9.19
CA TRP A 54 19.88 -14.39 -9.44
C TRP A 54 19.14 -14.15 -8.13
N THR A 55 18.20 -13.20 -8.18
CA THR A 55 17.28 -12.94 -7.08
C THR A 55 15.83 -12.98 -7.59
N LEU A 56 14.95 -13.68 -6.90
CA LEU A 56 13.52 -13.77 -7.21
C LEU A 56 12.69 -13.16 -6.08
N GLY A 57 11.67 -12.37 -6.40
CA GLY A 57 10.76 -11.85 -5.37
C GLY A 57 9.63 -10.98 -5.92
N PHE A 58 8.88 -10.40 -5.00
CA PHE A 58 7.86 -9.40 -5.33
C PHE A 58 8.38 -7.98 -5.13
N ALA A 59 7.99 -7.11 -6.07
CA ALA A 59 8.18 -5.68 -5.99
C ALA A 59 6.81 -5.00 -6.08
N GLN A 60 6.62 -3.90 -5.34
CA GLN A 60 5.35 -3.19 -5.29
C GLN A 60 5.55 -1.69 -5.52
N VAL A 61 4.59 -1.08 -6.23
CA VAL A 61 4.48 0.37 -6.36
C VAL A 61 3.08 0.80 -5.96
N GLN A 62 2.98 1.87 -5.18
CA GLN A 62 1.73 2.61 -5.06
C GLN A 62 1.58 3.45 -6.34
N ARG A 63 0.45 3.34 -7.03
CA ARG A 63 0.16 4.11 -8.27
C ARG A 63 -0.68 5.35 -8.01
N HIS A 64 -1.52 5.31 -6.97
CA HIS A 64 -2.50 6.35 -6.67
C HIS A 64 -2.74 6.44 -5.16
N ASP A 65 -2.93 7.65 -4.66
CA ASP A 65 -3.42 7.95 -3.33
C ASP A 65 -4.59 8.94 -3.45
N THR A 66 -5.68 8.68 -2.74
CA THR A 66 -6.65 9.74 -2.42
C THR A 66 -6.78 9.75 -0.91
N ARG A 67 -6.45 10.87 -0.26
CA ARG A 67 -6.52 10.97 1.20
C ARG A 67 -6.97 12.34 1.63
N TRP A 68 -8.22 12.41 2.08
CA TRP A 68 -8.80 13.63 2.61
C TRP A 68 -9.62 13.38 3.86
N THR A 69 -9.73 14.42 4.67
CA THR A 69 -10.51 14.42 5.91
C THR A 69 -11.26 15.74 6.05
N VAL A 70 -12.51 15.67 6.52
CA VAL A 70 -13.35 16.83 6.84
C VAL A 70 -13.64 16.81 8.33
N TYR A 71 -13.43 17.96 8.97
CA TYR A 71 -13.75 18.23 10.36
C TYR A 71 -14.79 19.35 10.45
N ARG A 72 -15.70 19.25 11.41
CA ARG A 72 -16.72 20.28 11.69
C ARG A 72 -16.77 20.62 13.16
N GLY A 73 -16.92 21.89 13.47
CA GLY A 73 -17.16 22.34 14.84
C GLY A 73 -18.51 21.89 15.39
N THR A 74 -18.77 22.17 16.67
CA THR A 74 -20.04 21.76 17.31
C THR A 74 -21.21 22.61 16.80
N THR A 75 -20.94 23.89 16.54
CA THR A 75 -21.87 24.83 15.92
C THR A 75 -21.34 25.32 14.58
N ALA A 76 -22.18 25.96 13.77
CA ALA A 76 -21.73 26.55 12.50
C ALA A 76 -20.61 27.59 12.71
N ALA A 77 -20.69 28.41 13.76
CA ALA A 77 -19.72 29.46 14.08
C ALA A 77 -18.34 28.92 14.51
N ASP A 78 -18.26 27.64 14.89
CA ASP A 78 -16.99 26.97 15.18
C ASP A 78 -16.21 26.61 13.90
N GLY A 79 -16.85 26.72 12.72
CA GLY A 79 -16.22 26.54 11.42
C GLY A 79 -16.04 25.09 10.98
N SER A 80 -15.27 24.90 9.90
CA SER A 80 -14.87 23.59 9.39
C SER A 80 -13.42 23.58 8.89
N VAL A 81 -12.78 22.41 8.93
CA VAL A 81 -11.42 22.19 8.43
C VAL A 81 -11.43 21.04 7.42
N PHE A 82 -10.78 21.25 6.29
CA PHE A 82 -10.53 20.22 5.29
C PHE A 82 -9.03 19.97 5.18
N GLU A 83 -8.64 18.72 5.33
CA GLU A 83 -7.27 18.27 5.16
C GLU A 83 -7.16 17.43 3.89
N GLN A 84 -6.22 17.78 3.00
CA GLN A 84 -5.88 17.01 1.80
C GLN A 84 -4.40 16.61 1.86
N ASN A 85 -4.15 15.31 1.92
CA ASN A 85 -2.81 14.74 2.05
C ASN A 85 -2.29 14.13 0.75
N ALA A 86 -3.17 13.84 -0.20
CA ALA A 86 -2.78 13.10 -1.40
C ALA A 86 -2.41 14.00 -2.59
N ARG A 87 -2.32 15.32 -2.44
CA ARG A 87 -2.06 16.25 -3.56
C ARG A 87 -0.96 17.25 -3.23
N PRO A 88 -0.35 17.90 -4.23
CA PRO A 88 0.54 19.03 -3.97
C PRO A 88 -0.16 20.13 -3.17
N PRO A 89 0.54 20.82 -2.24
CA PRO A 89 1.95 20.66 -1.93
C PRO A 89 2.26 19.51 -0.94
N ALA A 90 1.27 18.92 -0.27
CA ALA A 90 1.47 17.89 0.75
C ALA A 90 2.18 16.64 0.17
N ARG A 91 1.75 16.22 -1.03
CA ARG A 91 2.33 15.09 -1.75
C ARG A 91 2.73 15.51 -3.16
N THR A 92 4.03 15.51 -3.43
CA THR A 92 4.60 15.99 -4.70
C THR A 92 4.41 15.02 -5.86
N GLN A 93 4.16 13.73 -5.59
CA GLN A 93 3.93 12.71 -6.60
C GLN A 93 2.95 11.63 -6.13
N GLN A 94 2.12 11.13 -7.04
CA GLN A 94 1.17 10.04 -6.74
C GLN A 94 1.88 8.70 -6.60
N ALA A 95 2.64 8.34 -7.64
CA ALA A 95 3.27 7.05 -7.72
C ALA A 95 4.61 7.02 -6.99
N CYS A 96 4.90 5.89 -6.34
CA CYS A 96 6.13 5.68 -5.61
C CYS A 96 6.41 4.19 -5.46
N PHE A 97 7.68 3.87 -5.22
CA PHE A 97 8.08 2.52 -4.84
C PHE A 97 7.66 2.24 -3.40
N ASP A 98 7.03 1.09 -3.19
CA ASP A 98 6.60 0.64 -1.89
C ASP A 98 7.63 -0.34 -1.30
N GLY A 99 8.56 0.25 -0.56
CA GLY A 99 9.52 -0.50 0.22
C GLY A 99 10.22 0.37 1.25
N ASP A 100 11.07 -0.28 2.04
CA ASP A 100 11.56 0.28 3.30
C ASP A 100 12.55 1.44 3.13
N LYS A 101 13.39 1.37 2.08
CA LYS A 101 14.47 2.34 1.86
C LYS A 101 14.60 2.73 0.39
N PRO A 102 15.07 3.96 0.10
CA PRO A 102 15.42 4.36 -1.25
C PRO A 102 16.36 3.35 -1.91
N GLY A 103 16.14 3.08 -3.20
CA GLY A 103 16.94 2.12 -3.96
C GLY A 103 16.67 0.63 -3.69
N ALA A 104 15.88 0.26 -2.67
CA ALA A 104 15.36 -1.10 -2.59
C ALA A 104 14.35 -1.33 -3.73
N ILE A 105 14.36 -2.52 -4.33
CA ILE A 105 13.35 -2.94 -5.33
C ILE A 105 12.43 -4.03 -4.79
N TRP A 106 12.84 -4.67 -3.71
CA TRP A 106 12.11 -5.78 -3.14
C TRP A 106 11.21 -5.28 -2.03
N TYR A 107 10.01 -5.84 -2.02
CA TYR A 107 9.12 -5.71 -0.89
C TYR A 107 9.67 -6.57 0.25
N PHE A 108 10.18 -5.95 1.30
CA PHE A 108 10.61 -6.61 2.52
C PHE A 108 9.60 -6.29 3.63
N ASP A 109 8.94 -7.30 4.19
CA ASP A 109 8.30 -7.15 5.51
C ASP A 109 9.34 -7.50 6.58
N GLN A 110 10.21 -6.54 6.88
CA GLN A 110 11.22 -6.65 7.93
C GLN A 110 10.62 -6.94 9.32
N TYR A 111 9.32 -6.72 9.54
CA TYR A 111 8.67 -6.91 10.84
C TYR A 111 8.15 -8.33 11.08
N ARG A 112 8.10 -9.20 10.07
CA ARG A 112 7.65 -10.59 10.23
C ARG A 112 8.75 -11.63 10.38
N MET A 113 10.01 -11.31 10.10
CA MET A 113 11.10 -12.26 10.39
C MET A 113 11.29 -12.52 11.89
N CYS A 114 10.82 -11.64 12.79
CA CYS A 114 10.98 -11.83 14.23
C CYS A 114 9.95 -12.78 14.86
N TRP A 115 8.81 -13.05 14.18
CA TRP A 115 7.72 -13.88 14.74
C TRP A 115 7.46 -15.18 13.97
N LEU A 116 8.02 -15.33 12.77
CA LEU A 116 7.96 -16.57 11.99
C LEU A 116 9.07 -17.58 12.33
N GLN A 117 9.99 -17.26 13.25
CA GLN A 117 10.99 -18.21 13.75
C GLN A 117 10.44 -19.27 14.73
N SER A 118 9.17 -19.18 15.16
CA SER A 118 8.62 -20.06 16.22
C SER A 118 7.64 -21.13 15.73
N ARG A 119 7.50 -21.35 14.41
CA ARG A 119 6.72 -22.49 13.88
C ARG A 119 7.65 -23.51 13.21
N PRO A 120 7.87 -24.69 13.81
CA PRO A 120 8.80 -25.69 13.28
C PRO A 120 8.48 -26.24 11.88
N ASN A 121 7.26 -26.01 11.37
CA ASN A 121 6.77 -26.61 10.11
C ASN A 121 6.29 -25.59 9.05
N ASP A 122 6.38 -24.29 9.29
CA ASP A 122 6.05 -23.29 8.26
C ASP A 122 7.28 -23.06 7.38
N VAL A 123 7.38 -23.84 6.30
CA VAL A 123 8.38 -23.68 5.23
C VAL A 123 8.42 -22.22 4.81
N TYR A 124 9.50 -21.55 5.18
CA TYR A 124 9.91 -20.18 4.87
C TYR A 124 9.04 -19.47 3.81
N LYS A 125 8.14 -18.58 4.24
CA LYS A 125 7.55 -17.57 3.35
C LYS A 125 8.66 -16.58 2.96
N ARG A 126 9.46 -16.93 1.97
CA ARG A 126 10.54 -16.07 1.45
C ARG A 126 9.92 -15.02 0.54
N PHE A 127 10.02 -13.76 0.96
CA PHE A 127 9.59 -12.61 0.14
C PHE A 127 10.56 -12.32 -1.01
N VAL A 128 11.82 -12.72 -0.80
CA VAL A 128 12.92 -12.67 -1.76
C VAL A 128 13.78 -13.92 -1.58
N VAL A 129 14.23 -14.53 -2.67
CA VAL A 129 15.14 -15.68 -2.66
C VAL A 129 16.34 -15.37 -3.55
N ASP A 130 17.53 -15.35 -2.96
CA ASP A 130 18.77 -15.49 -3.71
C ASP A 130 18.91 -16.95 -4.10
N LEU A 131 19.09 -17.21 -5.39
CA LEU A 131 19.09 -18.56 -5.91
C LEU A 131 20.48 -19.21 -5.67
N PRO A 132 20.51 -20.45 -5.16
CA PRO A 132 21.76 -21.14 -4.87
C PRO A 132 22.47 -21.56 -6.16
N ASP A 133 23.75 -21.91 -6.04
CA ASP A 133 24.53 -22.56 -7.09
C ASP A 133 24.04 -24.00 -7.30
N VAL A 134 22.86 -24.14 -7.91
CA VAL A 134 22.28 -25.42 -8.31
C VAL A 134 22.04 -25.43 -9.82
N PRO A 135 22.32 -26.54 -10.52
CA PRO A 135 21.95 -26.69 -11.92
C PRO A 135 20.45 -26.44 -12.11
N GLY A 136 20.09 -25.58 -13.05
CA GLY A 136 18.68 -25.39 -13.44
C GLY A 136 18.00 -26.72 -13.81
N GLY A 137 16.73 -26.90 -13.44
CA GLY A 137 15.96 -28.13 -13.73
C GLY A 137 15.22 -28.79 -12.58
N GLY A 138 15.27 -28.23 -11.37
CA GLY A 138 14.53 -28.71 -10.20
C GLY A 138 13.08 -28.22 -10.13
N SER A 139 12.41 -28.53 -9.01
CA SER A 139 11.08 -28.00 -8.68
C SER A 139 11.04 -26.46 -8.76
N PRO A 140 9.89 -25.86 -9.09
CA PRO A 140 9.75 -24.40 -9.13
C PRO A 140 10.17 -23.76 -7.81
N PHE A 141 10.85 -22.61 -7.88
CA PHE A 141 11.08 -21.76 -6.72
C PHE A 141 9.79 -21.03 -6.36
N GLU A 142 9.45 -21.04 -5.08
CA GLU A 142 8.28 -20.33 -4.56
C GLU A 142 8.68 -19.06 -3.81
N VAL A 143 7.96 -17.97 -4.07
CA VAL A 143 8.02 -16.72 -3.30
C VAL A 143 6.64 -16.26 -2.91
N PHE A 144 6.54 -15.55 -1.80
CA PHE A 144 5.26 -15.09 -1.26
C PHE A 144 5.23 -13.58 -1.13
N HIS A 145 4.06 -13.00 -1.33
CA HIS A 145 3.75 -11.61 -1.06
C HIS A 145 2.59 -11.53 -0.08
N GLN A 146 2.70 -10.61 0.87
CA GLN A 146 1.63 -10.27 1.79
C GLN A 146 1.71 -8.78 2.12
N ASP A 147 0.57 -8.09 2.08
CA ASP A 147 0.49 -6.69 2.45
C ASP A 147 -0.80 -6.37 3.23
N VAL A 148 -0.68 -5.48 4.21
CA VAL A 148 -1.73 -5.04 5.14
C VAL A 148 -1.64 -3.52 5.33
N PRO A 149 -1.91 -2.73 4.28
CA PRO A 149 -1.90 -1.28 4.40
C PRO A 149 -2.93 -0.81 5.43
N ALA A 150 -2.53 0.21 6.18
CA ALA A 150 -3.36 0.87 7.17
C ALA A 150 -3.24 2.38 7.03
N ALA A 151 -4.26 3.09 7.49
CA ALA A 151 -4.27 4.54 7.55
C ALA A 151 -4.87 5.01 8.89
N GLY A 152 -4.56 6.23 9.28
CA GLY A 152 -5.10 6.85 10.48
C GLY A 152 -5.43 8.31 10.24
N VAL A 153 -6.52 8.78 10.85
CA VAL A 153 -6.90 10.20 10.88
C VAL A 153 -7.17 10.64 12.30
N GLN A 154 -6.84 11.89 12.63
CA GLN A 154 -7.17 12.47 13.94
C GLN A 154 -8.69 12.58 14.08
N VAL A 155 -9.21 12.41 15.30
CA VAL A 155 -10.64 12.55 15.58
C VAL A 155 -11.07 14.01 15.83
N PHE A 156 -10.11 14.90 16.05
CA PHE A 156 -10.32 16.33 16.14
C PHE A 156 -9.08 17.11 15.70
N VAL A 157 -9.30 18.35 15.30
CA VAL A 157 -8.27 19.36 15.00
C VAL A 157 -8.74 20.72 15.52
N MET A 158 -7.81 21.64 15.77
CA MET A 158 -8.17 23.02 16.08
C MET A 158 -8.33 23.79 14.78
N ASN A 159 -9.43 24.52 14.62
CA ASN A 159 -9.61 25.43 13.50
C ASN A 159 -8.82 26.71 13.77
N GLY A 160 -7.81 26.97 12.95
CA GLY A 160 -6.91 28.12 13.08
C GLY A 160 -7.61 29.48 12.95
N LYS A 161 -8.76 29.56 12.26
CA LYS A 161 -9.54 30.80 12.08
C LYS A 161 -10.43 31.11 13.27
N THR A 162 -11.20 30.14 13.74
CA THR A 162 -12.19 30.34 14.83
C THR A 162 -11.61 30.05 16.21
N LYS A 163 -10.44 29.39 16.26
CA LYS A 163 -9.82 28.83 17.48
C LYS A 163 -10.68 27.77 18.19
N ALA A 164 -11.75 27.32 17.56
CA ALA A 164 -12.62 26.27 18.08
C ALA A 164 -12.12 24.88 17.68
N MET A 165 -12.49 23.87 18.47
CA MET A 165 -12.24 22.48 18.11
C MET A 165 -13.22 22.03 17.02
N ASN A 166 -12.70 21.36 15.99
CA ASN A 166 -13.48 20.72 14.94
C ASN A 166 -13.25 19.21 15.01
N TYR A 167 -14.33 18.46 14.88
CA TYR A 167 -14.38 17.01 15.08
C TYR A 167 -14.56 16.29 13.75
N LEU A 168 -14.02 15.08 13.66
CA LEU A 168 -14.07 14.27 12.45
C LEU A 168 -15.53 14.09 11.98
N ALA A 169 -15.81 14.48 10.74
CA ALA A 169 -17.14 14.39 10.13
C ALA A 169 -17.15 13.42 8.95
N ALA A 170 -16.09 13.39 8.15
CA ALA A 170 -15.93 12.45 7.05
C ALA A 170 -14.45 12.22 6.74
N ALA A 171 -14.11 11.05 6.25
CA ALA A 171 -12.77 10.76 5.73
C ALA A 171 -12.84 9.80 4.56
N GLN A 172 -11.87 9.93 3.65
CA GLN A 172 -11.57 8.94 2.62
C GLN A 172 -10.08 8.65 2.59
N THR A 173 -9.75 7.37 2.48
CA THR A 173 -8.45 6.92 2.03
C THR A 173 -8.64 5.88 0.93
N GLU A 174 -8.03 6.10 -0.22
CA GLU A 174 -7.99 5.15 -1.33
C GLU A 174 -6.54 4.97 -1.75
N ILE A 175 -6.10 3.72 -1.81
CA ILE A 175 -4.73 3.40 -2.19
C ILE A 175 -4.79 2.33 -3.26
N ALA A 176 -4.14 2.59 -4.38
CA ALA A 176 -4.02 1.62 -5.47
C ALA A 176 -2.56 1.24 -5.66
N PHE A 177 -2.33 -0.04 -5.89
CA PHE A 177 -1.03 -0.66 -6.01
C PHE A 177 -0.89 -1.42 -7.33
N CYS A 178 0.36 -1.60 -7.75
CA CYS A 178 0.75 -2.62 -8.71
C CYS A 178 1.87 -3.46 -8.09
N THR A 179 1.67 -4.77 -8.08
CA THR A 179 2.60 -5.74 -7.52
C THR A 179 3.09 -6.64 -8.65
N ALA A 180 4.40 -6.84 -8.76
CA ALA A 180 5.03 -7.62 -9.82
C ALA A 180 5.94 -8.70 -9.23
N LEU A 181 5.83 -9.90 -9.79
CA LEU A 181 6.80 -10.98 -9.61
C LEU A 181 7.96 -10.72 -10.57
N ILE A 182 9.16 -10.56 -10.02
CA ILE A 182 10.37 -10.15 -10.76
C ILE A 182 11.50 -11.12 -10.44
N ALA A 183 12.20 -11.59 -11.47
CA ALA A 183 13.52 -12.18 -11.33
C ALA A 183 14.57 -11.12 -11.71
N ARG A 184 15.66 -11.01 -10.96
CA ARG A 184 16.78 -10.13 -11.26
C ARG A 184 17.98 -11.00 -11.58
N ASP A 185 18.63 -10.74 -12.71
CA ASP A 185 19.83 -11.47 -13.08
C ASP A 185 21.08 -10.96 -12.35
N PRO A 186 22.23 -11.66 -12.45
CA PRO A 186 23.47 -11.24 -11.79
C PRO A 186 24.00 -9.87 -12.25
N ALA A 187 23.59 -9.39 -13.44
CA ALA A 187 23.92 -8.05 -13.91
C ALA A 187 22.98 -6.98 -13.33
N GLY A 188 22.06 -7.38 -12.46
CA GLY A 188 21.10 -6.51 -11.81
C GLY A 188 19.94 -6.10 -12.71
N GLN A 189 19.71 -6.75 -13.85
CA GLN A 189 18.61 -6.42 -14.74
C GLN A 189 17.31 -7.11 -14.30
N PRO A 190 16.19 -6.38 -14.19
CA PRO A 190 14.91 -6.95 -13.81
C PRO A 190 14.20 -7.60 -15.00
N HIS A 191 13.73 -8.83 -14.77
CA HIS A 191 12.91 -9.64 -15.66
C HIS A 191 11.51 -9.75 -15.07
N PHE A 192 10.56 -8.98 -15.60
CA PHE A 192 9.18 -9.00 -15.15
C PHE A 192 8.48 -10.27 -15.62
N LEU A 193 8.00 -11.07 -14.68
CA LEU A 193 7.39 -12.36 -14.99
C LEU A 193 5.89 -12.23 -15.09
N GLN A 194 5.28 -11.67 -14.05
CA GLN A 194 3.84 -11.43 -13.95
C GLN A 194 3.55 -10.24 -13.04
N SER A 195 2.39 -9.63 -13.20
CA SER A 195 1.95 -8.52 -12.36
C SER A 195 0.44 -8.54 -12.12
N PHE A 196 -0.01 -7.84 -11.09
CA PHE A 196 -1.42 -7.58 -10.85
C PHE A 196 -1.62 -6.20 -10.21
N TYR A 197 -2.83 -5.68 -10.33
CA TYR A 197 -3.26 -4.46 -9.67
C TYR A 197 -4.21 -4.79 -8.55
N TRP A 198 -4.17 -4.01 -7.48
CA TRP A 198 -5.15 -4.08 -6.42
C TRP A 198 -5.39 -2.71 -5.81
N THR A 199 -6.56 -2.52 -5.21
CA THR A 199 -6.98 -1.23 -4.66
C THR A 199 -7.81 -1.47 -3.42
N ILE A 200 -7.66 -0.58 -2.46
CA ILE A 200 -8.48 -0.50 -1.26
C ILE A 200 -9.01 0.90 -1.11
N ARG A 201 -10.24 1.01 -0.63
CA ARG A 201 -10.92 2.27 -0.37
C ARG A 201 -11.66 2.16 0.95
N TRP A 202 -11.42 3.13 1.82
CA TRP A 202 -12.21 3.41 3.00
C TRP A 202 -12.85 4.78 2.83
N GLN A 203 -14.16 4.88 2.91
CA GLN A 203 -14.86 6.16 2.94
C GLN A 203 -16.04 6.08 3.90
N TYR A 204 -15.95 6.89 4.95
CA TYR A 204 -16.89 6.88 6.06
C TYR A 204 -17.33 8.29 6.42
N ARG A 205 -18.55 8.40 6.90
CA ARG A 205 -19.06 9.53 7.67
C ARG A 205 -18.98 9.19 9.16
N PHE A 206 -18.78 10.20 9.99
CA PHE A 206 -18.62 10.03 11.42
C PHE A 206 -19.57 10.97 12.16
N ALA A 207 -20.29 10.42 13.14
CA ALA A 207 -21.12 11.18 14.06
C ALA A 207 -20.59 10.99 15.48
N ARG A 208 -20.22 12.08 16.14
CA ARG A 208 -19.78 12.04 17.53
C ARG A 208 -20.96 11.67 18.45
N LEU A 209 -20.75 10.75 19.37
CA LEU A 209 -21.75 10.40 20.37
C LEU A 209 -21.87 11.56 21.39
N PRO A 210 -23.09 11.98 21.78
CA PRO A 210 -23.29 13.09 22.72
C PRO A 210 -22.51 12.92 24.02
N GLY A 211 -21.85 14.00 24.47
CA GLY A 211 -21.08 14.00 25.72
C GLY A 211 -19.79 13.19 25.72
N THR A 212 -19.37 12.61 24.59
CA THR A 212 -18.17 11.78 24.51
C THR A 212 -17.24 12.20 23.37
N MET A 213 -16.03 11.63 23.36
CA MET A 213 -15.11 11.69 22.22
C MET A 213 -15.21 10.45 21.31
N GLN A 214 -16.25 9.62 21.47
CA GLN A 214 -16.46 8.44 20.64
C GLN A 214 -17.25 8.79 19.38
N PHE A 215 -16.96 8.09 18.29
CA PHE A 215 -17.62 8.30 17.01
C PHE A 215 -18.32 7.03 16.54
N ARG A 216 -19.55 7.20 16.03
CA ARG A 216 -20.21 6.20 15.20
C ARG A 216 -19.78 6.43 13.75
N ALA A 217 -19.16 5.42 13.16
CA ALA A 217 -18.84 5.42 11.74
C ALA A 217 -20.01 4.88 10.91
N SER A 218 -20.21 5.42 9.72
CA SER A 218 -21.20 4.94 8.76
C SER A 218 -20.58 4.94 7.36
N GLU A 219 -20.68 3.80 6.68
CA GLU A 219 -20.15 3.65 5.33
C GLU A 219 -20.87 4.59 4.37
N VAL A 220 -20.11 5.24 3.50
CA VAL A 220 -20.68 5.88 2.32
C VAL A 220 -21.01 4.77 1.32
N ALA A 221 -22.20 4.80 0.70
CA ALA A 221 -22.59 3.80 -0.30
C ALA A 221 -21.54 3.71 -1.42
N GLY A 222 -21.00 2.51 -1.67
CA GLY A 222 -19.90 2.28 -2.62
C GLY A 222 -18.54 2.89 -2.22
N GLY A 223 -18.46 3.48 -1.03
CA GLY A 223 -17.28 4.15 -0.51
C GLY A 223 -16.26 3.21 0.14
N VAL A 224 -16.65 1.96 0.39
CA VAL A 224 -15.79 0.91 0.94
C VAL A 224 -15.64 -0.21 -0.06
N ALA A 225 -14.40 -0.47 -0.48
CA ALA A 225 -14.13 -1.47 -1.50
C ALA A 225 -12.70 -2.02 -1.39
N ALA A 226 -12.55 -3.27 -1.81
CA ALA A 226 -11.25 -3.88 -2.06
C ALA A 226 -11.32 -4.66 -3.37
N THR A 227 -10.39 -4.44 -4.28
CA THR A 227 -10.39 -5.06 -5.61
C THR A 227 -9.01 -5.61 -5.94
N VAL A 228 -8.98 -6.69 -6.72
CA VAL A 228 -7.76 -7.28 -7.28
C VAL A 228 -8.05 -7.64 -8.73
N SER A 229 -7.21 -7.19 -9.65
CA SER A 229 -7.32 -7.48 -11.08
C SER A 229 -7.04 -8.95 -11.37
N LYS A 230 -7.21 -9.33 -12.63
CA LYS A 230 -6.56 -10.53 -13.15
C LYS A 230 -5.04 -10.38 -13.13
N VAL A 231 -4.36 -11.51 -13.14
CA VAL A 231 -2.90 -11.59 -13.33
C VAL A 231 -2.58 -11.26 -14.78
N ILE A 232 -1.51 -10.49 -14.97
CA ILE A 232 -0.98 -10.04 -16.25
C ILE A 232 0.36 -10.73 -16.45
N LYS A 233 0.61 -11.27 -17.65
CA LYS A 233 1.93 -11.81 -18.01
C LYS A 233 2.89 -10.66 -18.33
N GLY A 234 4.09 -10.71 -17.76
CA GLY A 234 5.13 -9.72 -17.93
C GLY A 234 4.98 -8.48 -17.06
N ALA A 235 5.59 -7.39 -17.53
CA ALA A 235 5.59 -6.09 -16.87
C ALA A 235 4.19 -5.49 -16.75
N PRO A 236 3.95 -4.59 -15.78
CA PRO A 236 2.74 -3.80 -15.74
C PRO A 236 2.55 -3.04 -17.07
N PRO A 237 1.33 -3.01 -17.65
CA PRO A 237 1.08 -2.28 -18.90
C PRO A 237 1.39 -0.79 -18.83
N GLU A 238 1.28 -0.18 -17.64
CA GLU A 238 1.66 1.22 -17.43
C GLU A 238 3.19 1.36 -17.38
N ARG A 239 3.79 1.86 -18.47
CA ARG A 239 5.24 2.05 -18.61
C ARG A 239 5.87 2.75 -17.40
N ARG A 240 5.24 3.82 -16.89
CA ARG A 240 5.74 4.56 -15.71
C ARG A 240 5.91 3.68 -14.47
N LEU A 241 5.01 2.71 -14.25
CA LEU A 241 5.07 1.81 -13.11
C LEU A 241 6.17 0.77 -13.30
N ALA A 242 6.32 0.26 -14.53
CA ALA A 242 7.42 -0.62 -14.87
C ALA A 242 8.78 0.07 -14.64
N GLU A 243 8.95 1.35 -15.03
CA GLU A 243 10.17 2.10 -14.75
C GLU A 243 10.44 2.27 -13.24
N LEU A 244 9.42 2.55 -12.43
CA LEU A 244 9.57 2.62 -10.98
C LEU A 244 10.04 1.28 -10.38
N LEU A 245 9.54 0.16 -10.90
CA LEU A 245 9.88 -1.19 -10.46
C LEU A 245 11.28 -1.65 -10.89
N LYS A 246 11.93 -0.96 -11.85
CA LYS A 246 13.33 -1.24 -12.19
C LYS A 246 14.33 -0.79 -11.11
N GLY A 247 13.87 0.04 -10.16
CA GLY A 247 14.68 0.53 -9.04
C GLY A 247 15.32 1.90 -9.28
N GLY A 248 16.24 2.28 -8.38
CA GLY A 248 16.94 3.56 -8.43
C GLY A 248 16.11 4.77 -7.99
N GLN A 249 14.93 4.56 -7.39
CA GLN A 249 14.07 5.65 -6.95
C GLN A 249 14.57 6.27 -5.63
N PRO A 250 14.71 7.61 -5.56
CA PRO A 250 15.24 8.29 -4.38
C PRO A 250 14.22 8.39 -3.24
N THR A 251 12.95 8.06 -3.47
CA THR A 251 11.88 8.27 -2.49
C THR A 251 10.89 7.12 -2.49
N THR A 252 10.58 6.62 -1.29
CA THR A 252 9.60 5.55 -1.06
C THR A 252 8.23 6.13 -0.70
N CYS A 253 7.19 5.31 -0.80
CA CYS A 253 5.84 5.68 -0.38
C CYS A 253 5.76 6.09 1.09
N THR A 254 6.54 5.44 1.96
CA THR A 254 6.65 5.81 3.37
C THR A 254 7.18 7.23 3.57
N ILE A 255 8.22 7.63 2.84
CA ILE A 255 8.79 8.98 2.95
C ILE A 255 7.78 10.03 2.45
N LEU A 256 7.13 9.79 1.32
CA LEU A 256 6.09 10.70 0.79
C LEU A 256 4.90 10.81 1.74
N GLY A 257 4.40 9.68 2.24
CA GLY A 257 3.27 9.64 3.17
C GLY A 257 3.56 10.38 4.47
N ARG A 258 4.74 10.19 5.07
CA ARG A 258 5.15 10.91 6.28
C ARG A 258 5.26 12.42 6.04
N ARG A 259 5.84 12.85 4.91
CA ARG A 259 5.92 14.27 4.56
C ARG A 259 4.54 14.89 4.38
N ALA A 260 3.65 14.20 3.69
CA ALA A 260 2.27 14.65 3.49
C ALA A 260 1.52 14.81 4.81
N LEU A 261 1.61 13.83 5.71
CA LEU A 261 0.97 13.89 7.04
C LEU A 261 1.55 14.99 7.94
N ALA A 262 2.84 15.30 7.80
CA ALA A 262 3.48 16.37 8.56
C ALA A 262 3.12 17.78 8.04
N LYS A 263 2.73 17.89 6.75
CA LYS A 263 2.39 19.15 6.08
C LYS A 263 1.15 18.98 5.20
N PRO A 264 -0.02 18.71 5.79
CA PRO A 264 -1.27 18.58 5.04
C PRO A 264 -1.59 19.90 4.33
N HIS A 265 -2.31 19.81 3.20
CA HIS A 265 -2.95 20.99 2.64
C HIS A 265 -4.25 21.25 3.42
N LEU A 266 -4.28 22.34 4.18
CA LEU A 266 -5.39 22.72 5.05
C LEU A 266 -6.23 23.83 4.42
N THR A 267 -7.54 23.62 4.37
CA THR A 267 -8.52 24.69 4.11
C THR A 267 -9.40 24.86 5.33
N GLU A 268 -9.42 26.06 5.89
CA GLU A 268 -10.22 26.37 7.08
C GLU A 268 -11.28 27.43 6.76
N THR A 269 -12.46 27.30 7.38
CA THR A 269 -13.58 28.25 7.23
C THR A 269 -14.12 28.68 8.59
N ALA A 270 -14.75 29.86 8.64
CA ALA A 270 -15.37 30.39 9.86
C ALA A 270 -16.82 29.89 10.06
N ASP A 271 -17.38 29.26 9.04
CA ASP A 271 -18.69 28.62 9.01
C ASP A 271 -18.57 27.14 8.64
N TRP A 272 -19.66 26.38 8.75
CA TRP A 272 -19.70 25.03 8.19
C TRP A 272 -19.73 25.07 6.67
N ARG A 273 -18.83 24.31 6.04
CA ARG A 273 -18.78 24.18 4.59
C ARG A 273 -18.82 22.72 4.14
N ASP A 274 -19.41 22.52 2.97
CA ASP A 274 -19.20 21.32 2.15
C ASP A 274 -18.02 21.57 1.21
N PHE A 275 -16.99 20.73 1.32
CA PHE A 275 -15.79 20.82 0.47
C PHE A 275 -15.97 19.98 -0.79
N ASP A 276 -15.60 20.51 -1.95
CA ASP A 276 -15.58 19.72 -3.20
C ASP A 276 -14.36 18.80 -3.20
N VAL A 277 -14.55 17.57 -2.69
CA VAL A 277 -13.48 16.57 -2.55
C VAL A 277 -13.03 15.94 -3.87
N ARG A 278 -13.67 16.29 -4.99
CA ARG A 278 -13.32 15.78 -6.33
C ARG A 278 -12.15 16.56 -6.94
N ARG A 279 -11.97 17.82 -6.53
CA ARG A 279 -11.01 18.75 -7.13
C ARG A 279 -9.61 18.63 -6.58
#